data_AF-A0A919A2X0-F1
#
_entry.id   AF-A0A919A2X0-F1
#
_cell.length_a   1.000
_cell.length_b   1.000
_cell.length_c   1.000
_cell.angle_alpha   90.00
_cell.angle_beta   90.00
_cell.angle_gamma   90.00
#
_symmetry.space_group_name_H-M   'P 1'
#
loop_
_entity.id
_entity.type
_entity.pdbx_description
1 polymer ?
#
loop_
_entity_poly.entity_id
_entity_poly.type
_entity_poly.pdbx_seq_one_letter_code
_entity_poly.pdbx_strand_id
1 'polypeptide(L)'
;MTHTRTHVYITFANPYLVCDLCRQPAPRWHNNDKCGCSEECWLEPCSHNAEAVSVCPSWSPVDGCQCKEHLGSVDHAPAPTD
;
A
#
# COMPACT_ATOMS: atom_id res chain seq x y z
N MET A 1 27.44 -15.28 -8.48
CA MET A 1 26.48 -15.93 -7.57
C MET A 1 25.18 -15.16 -7.69
N THR A 2 24.05 -15.83 -7.87
CA THR A 2 22.73 -15.19 -7.89
C THR A 2 22.15 -15.33 -6.49
N HIS A 3 22.10 -14.24 -5.74
CA HIS A 3 21.46 -14.24 -4.42
C HIS A 3 19.97 -13.99 -4.60
N THR A 4 19.13 -14.96 -4.28
CA THR A 4 17.68 -14.76 -4.16
C THR A 4 17.39 -14.27 -2.74
N ARG A 5 16.89 -13.03 -2.61
CA ARG A 5 16.41 -12.48 -1.33
C ARG A 5 14.89 -12.50 -1.33
N THR A 6 14.31 -13.03 -0.26
CA THR A 6 12.87 -12.93 -0.01
C THR A 6 12.57 -11.56 0.57
N HIS A 7 11.71 -10.78 -0.08
CA HIS A 7 11.26 -9.49 0.44
C HIS A 7 10.02 -9.68 1.30
N VAL A 8 9.96 -8.96 2.42
CA VAL A 8 8.82 -8.96 3.34
C VAL A 8 8.05 -7.66 3.17
N TYR A 9 6.75 -7.77 2.91
CA TYR A 9 5.86 -6.64 2.74
C TYR A 9 4.68 -6.73 3.72
N ILE A 10 4.20 -5.57 4.14
CA ILE A 10 2.93 -5.41 4.85
C ILE A 10 1.93 -4.85 3.83
N THR A 11 0.90 -5.63 3.50
CA THR A 11 -0.21 -5.16 2.68
C THR A 11 -1.16 -4.34 3.53
N PHE A 12 -1.52 -3.16 3.05
CA PHE A 12 -2.49 -2.32 3.75
C PHE A 12 -3.91 -2.80 3.51
N ALA A 13 -4.74 -2.69 4.54
CA ALA A 13 -6.17 -2.95 4.41
C ALA A 13 -6.91 -1.83 3.66
N ASN A 14 -6.39 -0.60 3.67
CA ASN A 14 -6.98 0.55 2.97
C ASN A 14 -6.52 0.60 1.51
N PRO A 15 -7.38 0.32 0.52
CA PRO A 15 -7.01 0.33 -0.89
C PRO A 15 -6.89 1.75 -1.47
N TYR A 16 -7.27 2.78 -0.72
CA TYR A 16 -7.24 4.19 -1.13
C TYR A 16 -5.97 4.91 -0.67
N LEU A 17 -4.93 4.17 -0.27
CA LEU A 17 -3.64 4.74 0.08
C LEU A 17 -2.82 5.03 -1.17
N VAL A 18 -2.19 6.20 -1.17
CA VAL A 18 -1.23 6.64 -2.17
C VAL A 18 0.04 7.13 -1.51
N CYS A 19 1.16 7.10 -2.23
CA CYS A 19 2.40 7.72 -1.78
C CYS A 19 2.22 9.23 -1.68
N ASP A 20 2.65 9.84 -0.59
CA ASP A 20 2.51 11.29 -0.41
C ASP A 20 3.30 12.10 -1.46
N LEU A 21 4.46 11.59 -1.89
CA LEU A 21 5.34 12.28 -2.85
C LEU A 21 4.82 12.24 -4.29
N CYS A 22 4.53 11.04 -4.81
CA CYS A 22 4.21 10.85 -6.22
C CYS A 22 2.74 10.56 -6.50
N ARG A 23 1.91 10.45 -5.45
CA ARG A 23 0.47 10.17 -5.52
C ARG A 23 0.10 8.87 -6.24
N GLN A 24 1.06 7.99 -6.51
CA GLN A 24 0.80 6.66 -7.05
C GLN A 24 0.18 5.76 -5.98
N PRO A 25 -0.66 4.78 -6.36
CA PRO A 25 -1.22 3.80 -5.43
C PRO A 25 -0.12 3.14 -4.60
N ALA A 26 -0.36 3.03 -3.29
CA ALA A 26 0.59 2.50 -2.34
C ALA A 26 -0.03 1.32 -1.57
N PRO A 27 -0.26 0.16 -2.21
CA PRO A 27 -0.97 -0.97 -1.61
C PRO A 27 -0.19 -1.68 -0.49
N ARG A 28 1.13 -1.51 -0.41
CA ARG A 28 1.97 -2.22 0.56
C ARG A 28 3.24 -1.44 0.91
N TRP A 29 3.72 -1.70 2.12
CA TRP A 29 4.95 -1.19 2.68
C TRP A 29 6.00 -2.30 2.74
N HIS A 30 7.21 -2.05 2.28
CA HIS A 30 8.31 -2.96 2.47
C HIS A 30 8.86 -2.85 3.91
N ASN A 31 8.91 -3.98 4.62
CA ASN A 31 9.36 -4.05 6.01
C ASN A 31 10.82 -4.52 6.07
N ASN A 32 11.76 -3.58 6.23
CA ASN A 32 13.19 -3.88 6.31
C ASN A 32 13.59 -4.65 7.56
N ASP A 33 12.97 -4.36 8.70
CA ASP A 33 13.25 -5.04 9.98
C ASP A 33 13.00 -6.55 9.88
N LYS A 34 12.04 -6.97 9.05
CA LYS A 34 11.73 -8.39 8.79
C LYS A 34 12.38 -8.93 7.51
N CYS A 35 12.68 -8.08 6.53
CA CYS A 35 13.40 -8.47 5.31
C CYS A 35 14.89 -8.77 5.57
N GLY A 36 15.53 -8.04 6.50
CA GLY A 36 17.01 -8.00 6.58
C GLY A 36 17.62 -7.16 5.44
N CYS A 37 16.83 -6.27 4.87
CA CYS A 37 17.23 -5.28 3.89
C CYS A 37 18.01 -4.14 4.59
N SER A 38 19.10 -3.66 3.99
CA SER A 38 19.91 -2.55 4.55
C SER A 38 19.42 -1.17 4.09
N GLU A 39 18.49 -1.14 3.15
CA GLU A 39 17.85 0.06 2.65
C GLU A 39 16.94 0.72 3.71
N GLU A 40 16.41 1.90 3.44
CA GLU A 40 15.27 2.44 4.20
C GLU A 40 13.98 1.79 3.73
N CYS A 41 12.92 1.77 4.54
CA CYS A 41 11.66 1.16 4.14
C CYS A 41 11.02 1.95 3.00
N TRP A 42 10.18 1.30 2.18
CA TRP A 42 9.57 1.98 1.03
C TRP A 42 8.14 1.54 0.73
N LEU A 43 7.43 2.40 0.01
CA LEU A 43 6.14 2.10 -0.59
C LEU A 43 6.29 1.47 -1.96
N GLU A 44 5.58 0.38 -2.19
CA GLU A 44 5.46 -0.21 -3.51
C GLU A 44 4.26 0.37 -4.26
N PRO A 45 4.33 0.49 -5.60
CA PRO A 45 5.45 0.13 -6.47
C PRO A 45 6.47 1.26 -6.69
N CYS A 46 6.26 2.43 -6.07
CA CYS A 46 7.05 3.63 -6.38
C CYS A 46 8.45 3.68 -5.75
N SER A 47 8.74 2.79 -4.80
CA SER A 47 10.01 2.68 -4.07
C SER A 47 10.46 3.96 -3.36
N HIS A 48 9.51 4.80 -2.97
CA HIS A 48 9.79 5.96 -2.11
C HIS A 48 9.72 5.57 -0.64
N ASN A 49 10.72 6.00 0.14
CA ASN A 49 10.58 6.10 1.60
C ASN A 49 9.73 7.33 1.92
N ALA A 50 8.42 7.14 1.95
CA ALA A 50 7.44 8.22 2.12
C ALA A 50 6.19 7.68 2.81
N GLU A 51 5.38 8.56 3.40
CA GLU A 51 4.11 8.16 4.01
C GLU A 51 3.07 7.69 2.98
N ALA A 52 2.26 6.72 3.39
CA ALA A 52 1.06 6.31 2.67
C ALA A 52 -0.13 7.11 3.22
N VAL A 53 -0.71 7.96 2.38
CA VAL A 53 -1.81 8.85 2.75
C VAL A 53 -3.10 8.44 2.05
N SER A 54 -4.22 8.51 2.76
CA SER A 54 -5.53 8.17 2.20
C SER A 54 -6.03 9.31 1.30
N VAL A 55 -6.41 9.00 0.06
CA VAL A 55 -7.22 9.93 -0.76
C VAL A 55 -8.69 9.90 -0.38
N CYS A 56 -9.09 8.92 0.42
CA CYS A 56 -10.46 8.81 0.87
C CYS A 56 -10.67 9.58 2.17
N PRO A 57 -11.68 10.47 2.23
CA PRO A 57 -11.99 11.26 3.42
C PRO A 57 -12.53 10.40 4.58
N SER A 58 -13.16 9.26 4.27
CA SER A 58 -13.69 8.33 5.26
C SER A 58 -13.47 6.88 4.81
N TRP A 59 -12.36 6.30 5.29
CA TRP A 59 -12.13 4.86 5.24
C TRP A 59 -12.10 4.33 6.68
N SER A 60 -13.14 3.59 7.07
CA SER A 60 -13.15 2.77 8.27
C SER A 60 -13.20 1.30 7.82
N PRO A 61 -12.24 0.45 8.22
CA PRO A 61 -12.32 -0.98 7.96
C PRO A 61 -13.46 -1.65 8.75
N VAL A 62 -14.00 -0.97 9.77
CA VAL A 62 -15.01 -1.51 10.69
C VAL A 62 -16.43 -1.15 10.27
N ASP A 63 -16.65 0.09 9.81
CA ASP A 63 -18.00 0.65 9.60
C ASP A 63 -18.42 0.72 8.12
N GLY A 64 -17.52 0.33 7.21
CA GLY A 64 -17.74 0.41 5.78
C GLY A 64 -17.14 1.65 5.15
N CYS A 65 -16.69 1.48 3.90
CA CYS A 65 -16.01 2.48 3.11
C CYS A 65 -17.01 3.39 2.40
N GLN A 66 -17.01 4.71 2.68
CA GLN A 66 -17.78 5.69 1.90
C GLN A 66 -16.96 6.25 0.71
N CYS A 67 -15.76 5.76 0.49
CA CYS A 67 -14.87 6.27 -0.55
C CYS A 67 -15.50 6.17 -1.95
N LYS A 68 -16.35 5.16 -2.21
CA LYS A 68 -17.08 5.05 -3.48
C LYS A 68 -18.11 6.17 -3.67
N GLU A 69 -18.71 6.64 -2.58
CA GLU A 69 -19.67 7.75 -2.59
C GLU A 69 -18.96 9.09 -2.80
N HIS A 70 -17.77 9.25 -2.20
CA HIS A 70 -17.01 10.50 -2.24
C HIS A 70 -16.06 10.66 -3.45
N LEU A 71 -15.49 9.56 -3.97
CA LEU A 71 -14.51 9.57 -5.05
C LEU A 71 -15.09 9.10 -6.40
N GLY A 72 -16.34 8.64 -6.42
CA GLY A 72 -16.90 7.89 -7.55
C GLY A 72 -16.46 6.42 -7.55
N SER A 73 -16.83 5.65 -8.57
CA SER A 73 -16.40 4.24 -8.65
C SER A 73 -14.88 4.17 -8.79
N VAL A 74 -14.24 3.54 -7.82
CA VAL A 74 -12.85 3.11 -7.95
C VAL A 74 -12.88 1.62 -8.25
N ASP A 75 -12.40 1.22 -9.42
CA ASP A 75 -12.23 -0.19 -9.76
C ASP A 75 -11.16 -0.77 -8.84
N HIS A 76 -11.57 -1.72 -8.00
CA HIS A 76 -10.65 -2.49 -7.16
C HIS A 76 -10.25 -3.75 -7.91
N ALA A 77 -8.98 -4.13 -7.79
CA ALA A 77 -8.56 -5.46 -8.20
C ALA A 77 -9.39 -6.51 -7.41
N PRO A 78 -9.82 -7.60 -8.06
CA PRO A 78 -10.59 -8.63 -7.38
C PRO A 78 -9.82 -9.18 -6.18
N ALA A 79 -10.56 -9.56 -5.13
CA ALA A 79 -9.97 -10.21 -3.97
C ALA A 79 -9.17 -11.44 -4.41
N PRO A 80 -7.97 -11.69 -3.83
CA PRO A 80 -7.24 -12.90 -4.10
C PRO A 80 -8.10 -14.12 -3.77
N THR A 81 -8.23 -15.04 -4.72
CA THR A 81 -8.84 -16.36 -4.46
C THR A 81 -7.77 -17.26 -3.84
N ASP A 82 -8.03 -17.76 -2.63
CA ASP A 82 -7.25 -18.83 -1.99
C ASP A 82 -7.26 -20.14 -2.82
#